data_AF-A0A165YI60-F1
#
_entry.id   AF-A0A165YI60-F1
#
_cell.length_a   1.000
_cell.length_b   1.000
_cell.length_c   1.000
_cell.angle_alpha   90.00
_cell.angle_beta   90.00
_cell.angle_gamma   90.00
#
_symmetry.space_group_name_H-M   'P 1'
#
loop_
_entity.id
_entity.type
_entity.pdbx_description
1 polymer ?
#
loop_
_entity_poly.entity_id
_entity_poly.type
_entity_poly.pdbx_seq_one_letter_code
_entity_poly.pdbx_strand_id
1 'polypeptide(L)'
;MTSIPFNIQLDDLPSDASPPIGWVRRDLITANYKASPQNFHTTLKYLPGEDPGFKRHAIFAGFAQNPGLPLYPGQPGTLIASRKDIHIGEPMALFVRAVGTSNPRWEYMGEYQLEVSPLPVTREEWKALPDSVCTILLSYVVLSY
;
A
#
# COMPACT_ATOMS: atom_id res chain seq x y z
N MET A 1 21.26 6.30 11.30
CA MET A 1 20.61 7.07 10.22
C MET A 1 20.70 6.21 8.98
N THR A 2 19.62 5.53 8.63
CA THR A 2 19.57 4.67 7.45
C THR A 2 18.64 5.39 6.47
N SER A 3 19.22 6.05 5.48
CA SER A 3 18.45 6.63 4.37
C SER A 3 17.77 5.45 3.65
N ILE A 4 16.44 5.52 3.51
CA ILE A 4 15.69 4.51 2.76
C ILE A 4 15.90 4.83 1.28
N PRO A 5 16.57 3.97 0.50
CA PRO A 5 16.83 4.26 -0.90
C PRO A 5 15.52 4.24 -1.70
N PHE A 6 15.15 5.39 -2.27
CA PHE A 6 13.99 5.54 -3.17
C PHE A 6 14.22 4.99 -4.59
N ASN A 7 15.28 4.19 -4.80
CA ASN A 7 15.67 3.74 -6.12
C ASN A 7 14.98 2.40 -6.45
N ILE A 8 13.72 2.49 -6.89
CA ILE A 8 12.98 1.33 -7.40
C ILE A 8 13.50 1.04 -8.83
N GLN A 9 14.08 -0.13 -9.04
CA GLN A 9 14.26 -0.68 -10.39
C GLN A 9 12.87 -1.16 -10.85
N LEU A 10 12.17 -0.35 -11.67
CA LEU A 10 10.83 -0.69 -12.18
C LEU A 10 10.80 -2.03 -12.93
N ASP A 11 11.94 -2.46 -13.47
CA ASP A 11 12.08 -3.67 -14.28
C ASP A 11 11.93 -4.97 -13.49
N ASP A 12 12.09 -4.91 -12.15
CA ASP A 12 11.84 -6.04 -11.26
C ASP A 12 10.36 -6.17 -10.83
N LEU A 13 9.53 -5.16 -11.19
CA LEU A 13 8.11 -5.19 -10.90
C LEU A 13 7.35 -5.95 -11.99
N PRO A 14 6.34 -6.73 -11.61
CA PRO A 14 5.67 -7.59 -12.56
C PRO A 14 4.83 -6.84 -13.58
N SER A 15 4.86 -7.35 -14.81
CA SER A 15 4.21 -6.80 -15.99
C SER A 15 3.23 -7.80 -16.62
N ASP A 16 2.41 -7.35 -17.56
CA ASP A 16 1.50 -8.23 -18.31
C ASP A 16 2.24 -9.36 -19.06
N ALA A 17 3.55 -9.22 -19.32
CA ALA A 17 4.40 -10.22 -19.97
C ALA A 17 4.90 -11.34 -19.03
N SER A 18 4.85 -11.12 -17.70
CA SER A 18 5.20 -12.09 -16.66
C SER A 18 4.17 -12.01 -15.52
N PRO A 19 2.95 -12.56 -15.69
CA PRO A 19 1.91 -12.46 -14.67
C PRO A 19 2.29 -13.34 -13.48
N PRO A 20 2.53 -12.78 -12.27
CA PRO A 20 3.09 -13.58 -11.20
C PRO A 20 1.99 -14.26 -10.39
N ILE A 21 2.34 -15.43 -9.88
CA ILE A 21 1.65 -16.08 -8.77
C ILE A 21 1.48 -15.04 -7.65
N GLY A 22 0.27 -14.91 -7.10
CA GLY A 22 -0.04 -13.95 -6.01
C GLY A 22 -0.76 -12.66 -6.45
N TRP A 23 -0.77 -12.33 -7.75
CA TRP A 23 -1.38 -11.10 -8.25
C TRP A 23 -2.84 -11.27 -8.65
N VAL A 24 -3.73 -10.52 -8.02
CA VAL A 24 -5.18 -10.63 -8.18
C VAL A 24 -5.80 -9.35 -8.73
N ARG A 25 -6.90 -9.48 -9.48
CA ARG A 25 -7.65 -8.32 -9.95
C ARG A 25 -8.47 -7.73 -8.81
N ARG A 26 -8.68 -6.41 -8.83
CA ARG A 26 -9.44 -5.73 -7.77
C ARG A 26 -10.89 -6.20 -7.69
N ASP A 27 -11.51 -6.50 -8.82
CA ASP A 27 -12.90 -7.00 -8.87
C ASP A 27 -13.05 -8.34 -8.14
N LEU A 28 -12.07 -9.23 -8.22
CA LEU A 28 -12.05 -10.48 -7.46
C LEU A 28 -11.94 -10.23 -5.95
N ILE A 29 -11.11 -9.28 -5.53
CA ILE A 29 -10.98 -8.90 -4.11
C ILE A 29 -12.31 -8.31 -3.61
N THR A 30 -12.92 -7.41 -4.39
CA THR A 30 -14.23 -6.81 -4.09
C THR A 30 -15.34 -7.86 -4.06
N ALA A 31 -15.37 -8.81 -5.00
CA ALA A 31 -16.41 -9.82 -5.06
C ALA A 31 -16.36 -10.76 -3.84
N ASN A 32 -15.15 -11.21 -3.47
CA ASN A 32 -14.91 -12.19 -2.41
C ASN A 32 -14.94 -11.56 -1.02
N TYR A 33 -14.34 -10.37 -0.85
CA TYR A 33 -14.15 -9.73 0.46
C TYR A 33 -15.00 -8.46 0.66
N LYS A 34 -15.92 -8.15 -0.27
CA LYS A 34 -16.79 -6.95 -0.24
C LYS A 34 -16.05 -5.63 -0.05
N ALA A 35 -14.78 -5.59 -0.45
CA ALA A 35 -13.97 -4.38 -0.48
C ALA A 35 -14.58 -3.33 -1.43
N SER A 36 -14.45 -2.05 -1.11
CA SER A 36 -14.78 -1.00 -2.09
C SER A 36 -13.91 -1.17 -3.35
N PRO A 37 -14.46 -1.01 -4.57
CA PRO A 37 -13.70 -1.16 -5.81
C PRO A 37 -12.73 0.00 -6.07
N GLN A 38 -12.97 1.18 -5.48
CA GLN A 38 -12.21 2.41 -5.80
C GLN A 38 -11.52 3.03 -4.58
N ASN A 39 -11.92 2.66 -3.36
CA ASN A 39 -11.34 3.31 -2.19
C ASN A 39 -9.92 2.78 -1.91
N PHE A 40 -9.05 3.74 -1.59
CA PHE A 40 -7.71 3.51 -1.07
C PHE A 40 -7.76 2.76 0.26
N HIS A 41 -8.55 3.25 1.22
CA HIS A 41 -8.81 2.58 2.50
C HIS A 41 -10.23 1.98 2.48
N THR A 42 -10.36 0.73 2.91
CA THR A 42 -11.65 0.04 2.96
C THR A 42 -11.67 -0.98 4.09
N THR A 43 -12.85 -1.54 4.35
CA THR A 43 -13.04 -2.66 5.26
C THR A 43 -13.36 -3.90 4.45
N LEU A 44 -12.60 -4.97 4.67
CA LEU A 44 -12.87 -6.29 4.12
C LEU A 44 -13.90 -6.99 5.00
N LYS A 45 -14.88 -7.60 4.36
CA LYS A 45 -15.92 -8.40 4.98
C LYS A 45 -15.54 -9.87 4.80
N TYR A 46 -15.14 -10.50 5.91
CA TYR A 46 -14.90 -11.92 6.09
C TYR A 46 -13.69 -12.51 5.38
N LEU A 47 -12.75 -13.06 6.15
CA LEU A 47 -11.86 -14.12 5.67
C LEU A 47 -12.43 -15.49 6.10
N PRO A 48 -12.31 -16.54 5.27
CA PRO A 48 -12.68 -17.90 5.66
C PRO A 48 -11.98 -18.30 6.96
N GLY A 49 -12.75 -18.71 7.98
CA GLY A 49 -12.21 -19.11 9.29
C GLY A 49 -12.12 -17.99 10.33
N GLU A 50 -12.49 -16.75 10.00
CA GLU A 50 -12.59 -15.65 10.96
C GLU A 50 -14.01 -15.49 11.52
N ASP A 51 -14.11 -14.82 12.67
CA ASP A 51 -15.38 -14.42 13.26
C ASP A 51 -16.19 -13.53 12.28
N PRO A 52 -17.48 -13.84 12.00
CA PRO A 52 -18.38 -12.99 11.23
C PRO A 52 -18.64 -11.57 11.79
N GLY A 53 -18.12 -11.24 12.97
CA GLY A 53 -18.05 -9.89 13.50
C GLY A 53 -16.75 -9.15 13.17
N PHE A 54 -15.68 -9.88 12.83
CA PHE A 54 -14.36 -9.33 12.61
C PHE A 54 -14.29 -8.58 11.28
N LYS A 55 -13.89 -7.30 11.37
CA LYS A 55 -13.73 -6.40 10.24
C LYS A 55 -12.25 -6.11 10.08
N ARG A 56 -11.69 -6.47 8.92
CA ARG A 56 -10.29 -6.20 8.62
C ARG A 56 -10.18 -4.91 7.81
N HIS A 57 -9.34 -3.99 8.27
CA HIS A 57 -9.05 -2.80 7.52
C HIS A 57 -8.01 -3.10 6.44
N ALA A 58 -8.15 -2.49 5.26
CA ALA A 58 -7.25 -2.71 4.14
C ALA A 58 -6.89 -1.42 3.42
N ILE A 59 -5.62 -1.34 3.02
CA ILE A 59 -5.06 -0.26 2.22
C ILE A 59 -4.66 -0.78 0.85
N PHE A 60 -5.00 0.00 -0.17
CA PHE A 60 -4.69 -0.26 -1.55
C PHE A 60 -3.84 0.89 -2.09
N ALA A 61 -2.54 0.67 -2.13
CA ALA A 61 -1.56 1.68 -2.47
C ALA A 61 -0.81 1.32 -3.77
N GLY A 62 -0.28 2.35 -4.45
CA GLY A 62 0.56 2.18 -5.64
C GLY A 62 1.86 2.96 -5.51
N PHE A 63 2.93 2.43 -6.10
CA PHE A 63 4.28 2.99 -6.04
C PHE A 63 4.40 4.42 -6.57
N ALA A 64 3.56 4.81 -7.55
CA ALA A 64 3.58 6.15 -8.12
C ALA A 64 3.33 7.26 -7.09
N GLN A 65 2.50 6.99 -6.07
CA GLN A 65 2.20 7.93 -4.99
C GLN A 65 2.92 7.57 -3.68
N ASN A 66 3.41 6.33 -3.56
CA ASN A 66 4.01 5.80 -2.36
C ASN A 66 5.29 5.02 -2.75
N PRO A 67 6.39 5.71 -3.08
CA PRO A 67 7.62 5.06 -3.54
C PRO A 67 8.32 4.27 -2.43
N GLY A 68 7.93 4.45 -1.16
CA GLY A 68 8.46 3.68 -0.03
C GLY A 68 7.69 2.39 0.28
N LEU A 69 6.71 1.99 -0.52
CA LEU A 69 5.97 0.74 -0.29
C LEU A 69 6.90 -0.48 -0.25
N PRO A 70 6.54 -1.54 0.49
CA PRO A 70 7.29 -2.78 0.48
C PRO A 70 7.35 -3.39 -0.92
N LEU A 71 8.46 -4.04 -1.23
CA LEU A 71 8.70 -4.74 -2.50
C LEU A 71 8.34 -6.23 -2.42
N TYR A 72 8.32 -6.81 -1.21
CA TYR A 72 7.94 -8.20 -0.97
C TYR A 72 7.08 -8.32 0.30
N PRO A 73 6.21 -9.35 0.39
CA PRO A 73 5.36 -9.54 1.56
C PRO A 73 6.15 -9.62 2.87
N GLY A 74 5.66 -8.95 3.90
CA GLY A 74 6.28 -8.86 5.23
C GLY A 74 7.47 -7.89 5.34
N GLN A 75 7.89 -7.25 4.24
CA GLN A 75 8.92 -6.21 4.30
C GLN A 75 8.36 -4.94 4.94
N PRO A 76 9.10 -4.21 5.81
CA PRO A 76 8.70 -2.88 6.23
C PRO A 76 8.68 -1.90 5.06
N GLY A 77 7.93 -0.81 5.22
CA GLY A 77 7.83 0.23 4.20
C GLY A 77 7.28 1.55 4.73
N THR A 78 7.02 2.47 3.81
CA THR A 78 6.52 3.81 4.09
C THR A 78 5.35 4.12 3.18
N LEU A 79 4.25 4.49 3.80
CA LEU A 79 3.06 5.01 3.13
C LEU A 79 3.00 6.51 3.31
N ILE A 80 2.69 7.22 2.23
CA ILE A 80 2.55 8.66 2.24
C ILE A 80 1.07 9.00 2.10
N ALA A 81 0.47 9.51 3.18
CA ALA A 81 -0.97 9.75 3.24
C ALA A 81 -1.31 10.95 4.14
N SER A 82 -2.17 11.86 3.65
CA SER A 82 -2.83 12.88 4.48
C SER A 82 -4.32 12.56 4.58
N ARG A 83 -4.60 11.47 5.29
CA ARG A 83 -5.92 10.84 5.32
C ARG A 83 -6.33 10.60 6.76
N LYS A 84 -7.39 11.29 7.19
CA LYS A 84 -7.97 11.14 8.53
C LYS A 84 -8.80 9.86 8.68
N ASP A 85 -9.12 9.21 7.57
CA ASP A 85 -9.91 7.99 7.54
C ASP A 85 -9.07 6.72 7.74
N ILE A 86 -7.74 6.81 7.79
CA ILE A 86 -6.86 5.67 8.08
C ILE A 86 -6.81 5.46 9.60
N HIS A 87 -7.18 4.26 10.06
CA HIS A 87 -7.10 3.90 11.46
C HIS A 87 -5.66 3.51 11.82
N ILE A 88 -5.00 4.36 12.59
CA ILE A 88 -3.68 4.11 13.15
C ILE A 88 -3.86 3.32 14.45
N GLY A 89 -3.00 2.34 14.71
CA GLY A 89 -3.03 1.55 15.94
C GLY A 89 -3.62 0.15 15.79
N GLU A 90 -4.19 -0.20 14.65
CA GLU A 90 -4.67 -1.56 14.35
C GLU A 90 -3.93 -2.16 13.15
N PRO A 91 -3.73 -3.49 13.09
CA PRO A 91 -3.20 -4.16 11.92
C PRO A 91 -4.10 -3.96 10.69
N MET A 92 -3.49 -3.61 9.56
CA MET A 92 -4.18 -3.41 8.29
C MET A 92 -3.58 -4.28 7.18
N ALA A 93 -4.44 -4.89 6.39
CA ALA A 93 -4.05 -5.62 5.20
C ALA A 93 -3.54 -4.65 4.14
N LEU A 94 -2.32 -4.84 3.64
CA LEU A 94 -1.76 -4.03 2.58
C LEU A 94 -1.85 -4.75 1.24
N PHE A 95 -2.40 -4.05 0.25
CA PHE A 95 -2.38 -4.46 -1.15
C PHE A 95 -1.62 -3.44 -2.00
N VAL A 96 -0.65 -3.92 -2.77
CA VAL A 96 0.19 -3.07 -3.62
C VAL A 96 -0.16 -3.29 -5.09
N ARG A 97 -0.31 -2.19 -5.83
CA ARG A 97 -0.67 -2.19 -7.25
C ARG A 97 0.56 -2.48 -8.13
N ALA A 98 0.37 -3.34 -9.13
CA ALA A 98 1.36 -3.62 -10.18
C ALA A 98 1.65 -2.36 -10.99
N VAL A 99 2.90 -2.15 -11.38
CA VAL A 99 3.33 -0.99 -12.17
C VAL A 99 3.21 -1.29 -13.66
N GLY A 100 2.91 -0.28 -14.47
CA GLY A 100 2.92 -0.39 -15.94
C GLY A 100 1.82 -1.26 -16.57
N THR A 101 0.87 -1.78 -15.79
CA THR A 101 -0.21 -2.63 -16.29
C THR A 101 -1.43 -1.82 -16.72
N SER A 102 -1.94 -2.10 -17.92
CA SER A 102 -3.21 -1.55 -18.41
C SER A 102 -4.40 -2.10 -17.61
N ASN A 103 -4.28 -3.32 -17.10
CA ASN A 103 -5.23 -3.97 -16.20
C ASN A 103 -4.66 -4.05 -14.79
N PRO A 104 -5.11 -3.19 -13.84
CA PRO A 104 -4.51 -3.11 -12.52
C PRO A 104 -4.63 -4.43 -11.75
N ARG A 105 -3.48 -5.01 -11.43
CA ARG A 105 -3.33 -6.16 -10.53
C ARG A 105 -2.83 -5.69 -9.17
N TRP A 106 -3.15 -6.48 -8.15
CA TRP A 106 -2.83 -6.20 -6.76
C TRP A 106 -2.21 -7.43 -6.12
N GLU A 107 -1.19 -7.24 -5.31
CA GLU A 107 -0.57 -8.27 -4.49
C GLU A 107 -0.83 -7.98 -3.02
N TYR A 108 -1.11 -9.02 -2.26
CA TYR A 108 -1.25 -8.92 -0.81
C TYR A 108 0.12 -8.99 -0.15
N MET A 109 0.50 -7.93 0.56
CA MET A 109 1.83 -7.78 1.16
C MET A 109 1.89 -8.23 2.61
N GLY A 110 0.75 -8.55 3.23
CA GLY A 110 0.68 -8.90 4.65
C GLY A 110 -0.16 -7.93 5.47
N GLU A 111 -0.18 -8.18 6.77
CA GLU A 111 -0.79 -7.33 7.78
C GLU A 111 0.29 -6.40 8.33
N TYR A 112 -0.01 -5.10 8.38
CA TYR A 112 0.92 -4.08 8.83
C TYR A 112 0.34 -3.27 9.98
N GLN A 113 1.17 -3.05 10.98
CA GLN A 113 0.93 -2.02 11.98
C GLN A 113 1.33 -0.67 11.41
N LEU A 114 0.39 0.27 11.42
CA LEU A 114 0.62 1.63 10.98
C LEU A 114 1.08 2.50 12.15
N GLU A 115 2.16 3.25 11.95
CA GLU A 115 2.64 4.25 12.91
C GLU A 115 2.88 5.60 12.22
N VAL A 116 2.38 6.70 12.77
CA VAL A 116 2.68 8.02 12.21
C VAL A 116 4.12 8.37 12.55
N SER A 117 4.90 8.73 11.53
CA SER A 117 6.27 9.22 11.77
C SER A 117 6.22 10.49 12.64
N PRO A 118 6.98 10.56 13.75
CA PRO A 118 7.08 11.77 14.55
C PRO A 118 7.83 12.89 13.81
N LEU A 119 8.60 12.53 12.78
CA LEU A 119 9.33 13.46 11.94
C LEU A 119 8.49 13.78 10.68
N PRO A 120 8.12 15.05 10.46
CA PRO A 120 7.55 15.44 9.19
C PRO A 120 8.62 15.31 8.10
N VAL A 121 8.19 15.12 6.85
CA VAL A 121 9.16 15.13 5.76
C VAL A 121 9.78 16.50 5.58
N THR A 122 11.10 16.47 5.47
CA THR A 122 11.91 17.65 5.25
C THR A 122 11.70 18.19 3.83
N ARG A 123 12.06 19.45 3.61
CA ARG A 123 11.97 20.06 2.27
C ARG A 123 12.88 19.33 1.28
N GLU A 124 14.02 18.83 1.73
CA GLU A 124 15.01 18.12 0.93
C GLU A 124 14.50 16.75 0.51
N GLU A 125 13.95 15.98 1.45
CA GLU A 125 13.26 14.72 1.15
C GLU A 125 12.09 14.94 0.20
N TRP A 126 11.28 15.99 0.43
CA TRP A 126 10.17 16.35 -0.45
C TRP A 126 10.64 16.56 -1.89
N LYS A 127 11.70 17.35 -2.09
CA LYS A 127 12.26 17.61 -3.43
C LYS A 127 12.86 16.38 -4.09
N ALA A 128 13.28 15.39 -3.31
CA ALA A 128 13.82 14.14 -3.81
C ALA A 128 12.72 13.13 -4.20
N LEU A 129 11.46 13.36 -3.79
CA LEU A 129 10.34 12.51 -4.19
C LEU A 129 9.97 12.74 -5.66
N PRO A 130 9.46 11.72 -6.36
CA PRO A 130 8.93 11.88 -7.71
C PRO A 130 7.84 12.96 -7.77
N ASP A 131 7.75 13.70 -8.88
CA ASP A 131 6.75 14.76 -9.10
C ASP A 131 5.31 14.29 -8.87
N SER A 132 5.02 13.01 -9.13
CA SER A 132 3.72 12.37 -8.89
C SER A 132 3.31 12.34 -7.41
N VAL A 133 4.26 12.44 -6.49
CA VAL A 133 4.05 12.49 -5.03
C VAL A 133 3.93 13.95 -4.56
N CYS A 134 4.71 14.86 -5.16
CA CYS A 134 4.89 16.25 -4.72
C CYS A 134 3.65 17.16 -4.87
N THR A 135 2.54 16.65 -5.40
CA THR A 135 1.30 17.43 -5.63
C THR A 135 0.28 17.31 -4.48
N ILE A 136 0.56 16.50 -3.45
CA ILE A 136 -0.36 16.22 -2.34
C ILE A 136 0.25 16.77 -1.04
N LEU A 137 -0.49 17.46 -0.17
CA LEU A 137 0.00 17.76 1.19
C LEU A 137 0.02 16.46 2.01
N LEU A 138 1.15 16.04 2.58
CA LEU A 138 1.33 14.66 3.06
C LEU A 138 1.75 14.54 4.54
N SER A 139 1.21 13.52 5.20
CA SER A 139 1.74 12.96 6.45
C SER A 139 2.33 11.57 6.15
N TYR A 140 3.27 11.09 6.97
CA TYR A 140 3.93 9.80 6.75
C TYR A 140 3.44 8.78 7.75
N VAL A 141 3.18 7.58 7.24
CA VAL A 141 2.87 6.41 8.04
C VAL A 141 3.94 5.36 7.77
N VAL A 142 4.67 4.99 8.81
CA VAL A 142 5.60 3.88 8.84
C VAL A 142 4.80 2.58 8.91
N LEU A 143 5.17 1.63 8.06
CA LEU A 143 4.61 0.29 8.03
C LEU A 143 5.56 -0.67 8.75
N SER A 144 5.13 -1.19 9.89
CA SER A 144 5.86 -2.17 10.69
C SER A 144 5.15 -3.53 10.65
N TYR A 145 5.90 -4.63 10.65
CA TYR A 145 5.40 -6.02 10.65
C TYR A 145 5.64 -6.67 12.01
#